data_AF-A0A7J7KHI7-F1
#
_entry.id   AF-A0A7J7KHI7-F1
#
_cell.length_a   1.000
_cell.length_b   1.000
_cell.length_c   1.000
_cell.angle_alpha   90.00
_cell.angle_beta   90.00
_cell.angle_gamma   90.00
#
_symmetry.space_group_name_H-M   'P 1'
#
loop_
_entity.id
_entity.type
_entity.pdbx_description
1 polymer ?
#
loop_
_entity_poly.entity_id
_entity_poly.type
_entity_poly.pdbx_seq_one_letter_code
_entity_poly.pdbx_strand_id
1 'polypeptide(L)'
;MVVVMDNSQFRRAGSIDATIFRAMTIVNHANALLKRLDIYIVVISIEIWNDYNKIPYFNHTEYPKSIDHGKLLNSLIRYRQYKVNWNLPNDNIQLFSASDFGGNIIGLGSTGGICSQPYSRGITSDTIEENSYRAATTMVHEFGHNLGFGHSDNFEDEACQCEDPIDPEFTDCIMHSSSSGMH
;
A
#
# COMPACT_ATOMS: atom_id res chain seq x y z
N MET A 1 4.80 6.61 9.74
CA MET A 1 4.04 6.43 8.48
C MET A 1 2.62 6.97 8.63
N VAL A 2 2.09 7.61 7.59
CA VAL A 2 0.68 8.01 7.49
C VAL A 2 -0.06 6.98 6.64
N VAL A 3 -1.18 6.47 7.15
CA VAL A 3 -2.05 5.54 6.41
C VAL A 3 -3.30 6.30 5.97
N VAL A 4 -3.66 6.19 4.70
CA VAL A 4 -4.87 6.78 4.14
C VAL A 4 -5.83 5.67 3.75
N MET A 5 -7.02 5.69 4.33
CA MET A 5 -8.14 4.84 3.91
C MET A 5 -9.08 5.71 3.09
N ASP A 6 -9.15 5.47 1.79
CA ASP A 6 -9.98 6.27 0.91
C ASP A 6 -11.48 6.07 1.20
N ASN A 7 -12.34 6.85 0.55
CA ASN A 7 -13.76 6.81 0.80
C ASN A 7 -14.40 5.46 0.41
N SER A 8 -13.82 4.76 -0.56
CA SER A 8 -14.31 3.45 -0.96
C SER A 8 -14.05 2.41 0.14
N GLN A 9 -12.90 2.48 0.82
CA GLN A 9 -12.61 1.68 2.02
C GLN A 9 -13.56 2.00 3.18
N PHE A 10 -13.79 3.29 3.45
CA PHE A 10 -14.73 3.71 4.50
C PHE A 10 -16.16 3.21 4.23
N ARG A 11 -16.65 3.39 3.00
CA ARG A 11 -17.99 2.93 2.60
C ARG A 11 -18.16 1.43 2.73
N ARG A 12 -17.11 0.65 2.42
CA ARG A 12 -17.11 -0.80 2.57
C ARG A 12 -17.16 -1.21 4.04
N ALA A 13 -16.28 -0.64 4.87
CA ALA A 13 -16.21 -0.95 6.29
C ALA A 13 -17.46 -0.48 7.08
N GLY A 14 -18.17 0.53 6.58
CA GLY A 14 -19.44 1.03 7.13
C GLY A 14 -19.32 1.90 8.38
N SER A 15 -18.13 2.01 8.98
CA SER A 15 -17.89 2.89 10.13
C SER A 15 -16.42 3.31 10.24
N ILE A 16 -16.17 4.37 11.02
CA ILE A 16 -14.82 4.85 11.32
C ILE A 16 -14.04 3.75 12.06
N ASP A 17 -14.63 3.14 13.08
CA ASP A 17 -13.97 2.14 13.93
C ASP A 17 -13.58 0.90 13.12
N ALA A 18 -14.47 0.40 12.25
CA ALA A 18 -14.15 -0.72 11.36
C ALA A 18 -13.03 -0.38 10.37
N THR A 19 -13.01 0.86 9.87
CA THR A 19 -11.95 1.34 8.97
C THR A 19 -10.60 1.42 9.68
N ILE A 20 -10.56 1.95 10.91
CA ILE A 20 -9.35 1.98 11.75
C ILE A 20 -8.87 0.56 12.05
N PHE A 21 -9.79 -0.34 12.42
CA PHE A 21 -9.47 -1.73 12.71
C PHE A 21 -8.82 -2.41 11.50
N ARG A 22 -9.38 -2.24 10.29
CA ARG A 22 -8.82 -2.80 9.06
C ARG A 22 -7.43 -2.21 8.77
N ALA A 23 -7.26 -0.90 8.87
CA ALA A 23 -5.97 -0.24 8.64
C ALA A 23 -4.88 -0.76 9.59
N MET A 24 -5.19 -0.85 10.89
CA MET A 24 -4.25 -1.38 11.90
C MET A 24 -3.94 -2.86 11.68
N THR A 25 -4.92 -3.65 11.24
CA THR A 25 -4.71 -5.08 10.93
C THR A 25 -3.73 -5.25 9.76
N ILE A 26 -3.88 -4.47 8.69
CA ILE A 26 -2.93 -4.45 7.56
C ILE A 26 -1.53 -4.10 8.06
N VAL A 27 -1.38 -3.02 8.83
CA VAL A 27 -0.07 -2.58 9.30
C VAL A 27 0.58 -3.60 10.24
N ASN A 28 -0.22 -4.29 11.07
CA ASN A 28 0.30 -5.34 11.94
C ASN A 28 0.87 -6.51 11.13
N HIS A 29 0.18 -6.94 10.07
CA HIS A 29 0.73 -7.94 9.14
C HIS A 29 1.98 -7.42 8.43
N ALA A 30 1.97 -6.17 7.96
CA ALA A 30 3.14 -5.56 7.31
C ALA A 30 4.37 -5.51 8.24
N ASN A 31 4.19 -5.19 9.52
CA ASN A 31 5.24 -5.24 10.53
C ASN A 31 5.80 -6.66 10.75
N ALA A 32 4.95 -7.68 10.72
CA ALA A 32 5.39 -9.06 10.81
C ALA A 32 6.27 -9.46 9.61
N LEU A 33 5.88 -9.04 8.40
CA LEU A 33 6.64 -9.28 7.16
C LEU A 33 7.98 -8.52 7.14
N LEU A 34 8.01 -7.28 7.60
CA LEU A 34 9.21 -6.43 7.62
C LEU A 34 10.20 -6.76 8.73
N LYS A 35 9.81 -7.60 9.69
CA LYS A 35 10.65 -7.96 10.84
C LYS A 35 12.01 -8.54 10.44
N ARG A 36 12.08 -9.33 9.36
CA ARG A 36 13.35 -9.91 8.87
C ARG A 36 14.33 -8.86 8.35
N LEU A 37 13.85 -7.68 7.98
CA LEU A 37 14.65 -6.55 7.51
C LEU A 37 15.00 -5.56 8.65
N ASP A 38 14.59 -5.85 9.89
CA ASP A 38 14.68 -4.95 11.05
C ASP A 38 14.04 -3.58 10.82
N ILE A 39 12.95 -3.56 10.04
CA ILE A 39 12.16 -2.35 9.75
C ILE A 39 10.84 -2.42 10.52
N TYR A 40 10.49 -1.32 11.19
CA TYR A 40 9.25 -1.19 11.94
C TYR A 40 8.43 0.00 11.44
N ILE A 41 7.20 -0.26 11.02
CA ILE A 41 6.22 0.75 10.68
C ILE A 41 5.54 1.21 11.98
N VAL A 42 5.78 2.48 12.32
CA VAL A 42 4.99 3.20 13.33
C VAL A 42 3.94 4.05 12.62
N VAL A 43 2.66 3.76 12.88
CA VAL A 43 1.54 4.58 12.38
C VAL A 43 1.44 5.83 13.23
N ILE A 44 1.59 6.99 12.61
CA ILE A 44 1.46 8.28 13.32
C ILE A 44 0.13 8.99 13.03
N SER A 45 -0.56 8.59 11.96
CA SER A 45 -1.92 9.05 11.64
C SER A 45 -2.60 8.04 10.70
N ILE A 46 -3.91 7.89 10.90
CA ILE A 46 -4.83 7.20 9.98
C ILE A 46 -5.81 8.26 9.46
N GLU A 47 -5.65 8.64 8.20
CA GLU A 47 -6.56 9.56 7.52
C GLU A 47 -7.69 8.78 6.87
N ILE A 48 -8.91 8.98 7.33
CA ILE A 48 -10.11 8.36 6.75
C ILE A 48 -10.85 9.42 5.94
N TRP A 49 -11.07 9.14 4.67
CA TRP A 49 -11.83 10.01 3.77
C TRP A 49 -13.31 9.63 3.82
N ASN A 50 -14.01 9.92 4.92
CA ASN A 50 -15.38 9.47 5.16
C ASN A 50 -16.47 10.24 4.40
N ASP A 51 -16.16 11.44 3.92
CA ASP A 51 -17.02 12.30 3.12
C ASP A 51 -16.81 12.07 1.61
N TYR A 52 -15.60 12.31 1.12
CA TYR A 52 -15.20 12.13 -0.28
C TYR A 52 -13.68 11.98 -0.40
N ASN A 53 -13.21 11.47 -1.54
CA ASN A 53 -11.78 11.31 -1.77
C ASN A 53 -11.08 12.68 -1.89
N LYS A 54 -10.07 12.94 -1.05
CA LYS A 54 -9.44 14.26 -0.92
C LYS A 54 -8.33 14.56 -1.95
N ILE A 55 -8.28 13.79 -3.04
CA ILE A 55 -7.29 13.97 -4.11
C ILE A 55 -7.93 14.42 -5.43
N PRO A 56 -7.23 15.23 -6.25
CA PRO A 56 -7.78 15.81 -7.48
C PRO A 56 -8.22 14.81 -8.57
N TYR A 57 -7.81 13.54 -8.48
CA TYR A 57 -8.17 12.51 -9.46
C TYR A 57 -9.67 12.18 -9.44
N PHE A 58 -10.30 12.19 -8.27
CA PHE A 58 -11.71 11.88 -8.16
C PHE A 58 -12.52 13.16 -8.35
N ASN A 59 -13.48 13.15 -9.29
CA ASN A 59 -14.58 14.08 -9.20
C ASN A 59 -15.38 13.69 -7.96
N HIS A 60 -15.73 14.63 -7.08
CA HIS A 60 -16.29 14.34 -5.74
C HIS A 60 -17.58 13.48 -5.74
N THR A 61 -18.13 13.20 -6.92
CA THR A 61 -19.38 12.46 -7.17
C THR A 61 -19.19 11.09 -7.84
N GLU A 62 -17.98 10.73 -8.30
CA GLU A 62 -17.76 9.48 -9.06
C GLU A 62 -16.82 8.51 -8.33
N TYR A 63 -17.28 7.27 -8.21
CA TYR A 63 -16.52 6.13 -7.66
C TYR A 63 -16.27 5.13 -8.78
N PRO A 64 -15.21 5.30 -9.57
CA PRO A 64 -14.96 4.41 -10.68
C PRO A 64 -14.59 3.03 -10.13
N LYS A 65 -15.17 1.98 -10.73
CA LYS A 65 -14.84 0.58 -10.40
C LYS A 65 -13.38 0.26 -10.67
N SER A 66 -12.77 0.95 -11.63
CA SER A 66 -11.36 0.84 -12.00
C SER A 66 -10.71 2.22 -12.00
N ILE A 67 -9.55 2.34 -11.36
CA ILE A 67 -8.77 3.57 -11.20
C ILE A 67 -7.46 3.46 -11.97
N ASP A 68 -7.06 4.55 -12.64
CA ASP A 68 -5.71 4.70 -13.19
C ASP A 68 -4.69 4.84 -12.03
N HIS A 69 -3.98 3.75 -11.73
CA HIS A 69 -2.99 3.68 -10.65
C HIS A 69 -1.91 4.76 -10.74
N GLY A 70 -1.47 5.11 -11.95
CA GLY A 70 -0.44 6.13 -12.18
C GLY A 70 -0.94 7.52 -11.81
N LYS A 71 -2.16 7.87 -12.24
CA LYS A 71 -2.79 9.14 -11.87
C LYS A 71 -3.13 9.21 -10.38
N LEU A 72 -3.57 8.11 -9.78
CA LEU A 72 -3.85 8.01 -8.34
C LEU A 72 -2.57 8.28 -7.52
N LEU A 73 -1.48 7.55 -7.80
CA LEU A 73 -0.19 7.73 -7.14
C LEU A 73 0.35 9.15 -7.33
N ASN A 74 0.25 9.72 -8.54
CA ASN A 74 0.69 11.10 -8.81
C ASN A 74 -0.16 12.13 -8.06
N SER A 75 -1.46 11.91 -7.92
CA SER A 75 -2.34 12.83 -7.20
C SER A 75 -2.03 12.87 -5.70
N LEU A 76 -1.49 11.78 -5.16
CA LEU A 76 -1.04 11.71 -3.77
C LEU A 76 0.17 12.62 -3.47
N ILE A 77 0.94 13.05 -4.50
CA ILE A 77 1.97 14.10 -4.36
C ILE A 77 1.37 15.35 -3.72
N ARG A 78 0.33 15.88 -4.37
CA ARG A 78 -0.25 17.18 -4.00
C ARG A 78 -0.90 17.09 -2.62
N TYR A 79 -1.60 16.00 -2.35
CA TYR A 79 -2.20 15.78 -1.03
C TYR A 79 -1.13 15.71 0.07
N ARG A 80 -0.05 14.94 -0.14
CA ARG A 80 1.04 14.85 0.84
C ARG A 80 1.71 16.20 1.09
N GLN A 81 2.03 16.96 0.02
CA GLN A 81 2.68 18.26 0.13
C GLN A 81 1.82 19.29 0.87
N TYR A 82 0.56 19.43 0.49
CA TYR A 82 -0.27 20.57 0.92
C TYR A 82 -1.18 20.28 2.11
N LYS A 83 -1.45 19.00 2.45
CA LYS A 83 -2.37 18.65 3.54
C LYS A 83 -1.69 17.92 4.67
N VAL A 84 -0.85 16.95 4.36
CA VAL A 84 -0.24 16.07 5.39
C VAL A 84 1.02 16.70 5.96
N ASN A 85 2.03 16.97 5.12
CA ASN A 85 3.37 17.35 5.61
C ASN A 85 3.40 18.72 6.29
N TRP A 86 2.49 19.62 5.94
CA TRP A 86 2.41 20.93 6.59
C TRP A 86 2.06 20.82 8.08
N ASN A 87 1.27 19.81 8.45
CA ASN A 87 0.75 19.65 9.81
C ASN A 87 1.39 18.48 10.56
N LEU A 88 1.89 17.48 9.84
CA LEU A 88 2.37 16.22 10.39
C LEU A 88 3.59 15.70 9.60
N PRO A 89 4.81 16.01 10.07
CA PRO A 89 6.03 15.42 9.53
C PRO A 89 5.96 13.89 9.53
N ASN A 90 6.28 13.28 8.39
CA ASN A 90 6.22 11.82 8.20
C ASN A 90 7.23 11.36 7.14
N ASP A 91 7.73 10.14 7.30
CA ASP A 91 8.70 9.56 6.36
C ASP A 91 8.03 9.07 5.07
N ASN A 92 6.84 8.46 5.20
CA ASN A 92 6.11 7.77 4.13
C ASN A 92 4.59 7.84 4.32
N ILE A 93 3.85 7.80 3.20
CA ILE A 93 2.39 7.71 3.15
C ILE A 93 1.92 6.52 2.30
N GLN A 94 0.97 5.73 2.78
CA GLN A 94 0.38 4.60 2.06
C GLN A 94 -1.13 4.80 1.94
N LEU A 95 -1.69 4.67 0.74
CA LEU A 95 -3.13 4.82 0.50
C LEU A 95 -3.75 3.47 0.08
N PHE A 96 -4.83 3.11 0.75
CA PHE A 96 -5.63 1.93 0.42
C PHE A 96 -6.92 2.34 -0.25
N SER A 97 -7.22 1.69 -1.37
CA SER A 97 -8.47 1.87 -2.10
C SER A 97 -9.23 0.55 -2.18
N ALA A 98 -10.55 0.63 -2.12
CA ALA A 98 -11.44 -0.51 -2.32
C ALA A 98 -11.78 -0.74 -3.81
N SER A 99 -11.24 0.10 -4.70
CA SER A 99 -11.40 0.01 -6.15
C SER A 99 -10.24 -0.77 -6.80
N ASP A 100 -10.55 -1.41 -7.91
CA ASP A 100 -9.58 -2.10 -8.77
C ASP A 100 -8.70 -1.08 -9.53
N PHE A 101 -7.46 -1.43 -9.87
CA PHE A 101 -6.56 -0.54 -10.64
C PHE A 101 -6.48 -0.88 -12.14
N GLY A 102 -7.28 -1.83 -12.61
CA GLY A 102 -7.28 -2.32 -13.98
C GLY A 102 -6.12 -3.29 -14.24
N GLY A 103 -6.39 -4.30 -15.07
CA GLY A 103 -5.40 -5.31 -15.43
C GLY A 103 -4.98 -6.17 -14.23
N ASN A 104 -3.67 -6.42 -14.11
CA ASN A 104 -3.10 -7.25 -13.03
C ASN A 104 -2.39 -6.40 -11.95
N ILE A 105 -2.57 -5.08 -11.97
CA ILE A 105 -1.91 -4.17 -11.03
C ILE A 105 -2.73 -4.08 -9.76
N ILE A 106 -2.11 -4.36 -8.62
CA ILE A 106 -2.76 -4.28 -7.30
C ILE A 106 -2.07 -3.28 -6.37
N GLY A 107 -0.97 -2.68 -6.81
CA GLY A 107 -0.25 -1.65 -6.08
C GLY A 107 0.63 -0.81 -7.00
N LEU A 108 1.09 0.34 -6.48
CA LEU A 108 2.14 1.11 -7.14
C LEU A 108 2.88 2.01 -6.12
N GLY A 109 4.20 1.91 -6.10
CA GLY A 109 5.11 2.67 -5.25
C GLY A 109 6.14 3.45 -6.07
N SER A 110 6.65 4.56 -5.51
CA SER A 110 7.80 5.27 -6.10
C SER A 110 9.10 4.56 -5.75
N THR A 111 9.97 4.30 -6.72
CA THR A 111 11.26 3.64 -6.48
C THR A 111 12.27 4.56 -5.78
N GLY A 112 12.93 4.09 -4.73
CA GLY A 112 14.01 4.81 -4.02
C GLY A 112 13.55 6.12 -3.36
N GLY A 113 12.24 6.23 -3.08
CA GLY A 113 11.61 7.46 -2.60
C GLY A 113 11.56 7.62 -1.08
N ILE A 114 12.05 6.68 -0.26
CA ILE A 114 11.95 6.76 1.21
C ILE A 114 12.57 8.07 1.73
N CYS A 115 11.85 8.77 2.62
CA CYS A 115 12.21 10.10 3.15
C CYS A 115 12.32 11.24 2.11
N SER A 116 12.28 10.96 0.81
CA SER A 116 12.23 11.98 -0.25
C SER A 116 10.81 12.53 -0.35
N GLN A 117 10.61 13.78 0.04
CA GLN A 117 9.33 14.45 -0.17
C GLN A 117 9.27 15.04 -1.58
N PRO A 118 8.16 14.88 -2.32
CA PRO A 118 6.91 14.17 -1.99
C PRO A 118 6.87 12.69 -2.39
N TYR A 119 7.99 12.13 -2.84
CA TYR A 119 8.10 10.83 -3.51
C TYR A 119 7.97 9.60 -2.61
N SER A 120 8.10 9.72 -1.29
CA SER A 120 7.87 8.60 -0.38
C SER A 120 6.38 8.27 -0.23
N ARG A 121 5.86 7.41 -1.11
CA ARG A 121 4.46 7.02 -1.15
C ARG A 121 4.20 5.72 -1.90
N GLY A 122 3.09 5.06 -1.55
CA GLY A 122 2.54 3.93 -2.28
C GLY A 122 1.01 3.93 -2.25
N ILE A 123 0.43 3.19 -3.18
CA ILE A 123 -1.01 2.93 -3.27
C ILE A 123 -1.25 1.42 -3.33
N THR A 124 -2.32 0.93 -2.71
CA THR A 124 -2.70 -0.48 -2.69
C THR A 124 -4.18 -0.61 -3.03
N SER A 125 -4.48 -1.47 -3.99
CA SER A 125 -5.84 -1.94 -4.30
C SER A 125 -6.16 -3.10 -3.37
N ASP A 126 -7.00 -2.82 -2.37
CA ASP A 126 -7.44 -3.76 -1.36
C ASP A 126 -8.91 -4.12 -1.64
N THR A 127 -9.15 -4.95 -2.66
CA THR A 127 -10.49 -5.32 -3.15
C THR A 127 -11.11 -6.52 -2.41
N ILE A 128 -10.30 -7.32 -1.71
CA ILE A 128 -10.73 -8.50 -0.95
C ILE A 128 -10.78 -8.16 0.53
N GLU A 129 -11.98 -7.95 1.06
CA GLU A 129 -12.18 -7.44 2.42
C GLU A 129 -11.66 -8.40 3.50
N GLU A 130 -11.95 -9.68 3.32
CA GLU A 130 -11.63 -10.78 4.22
C GLU A 130 -10.12 -11.09 4.31
N ASN A 131 -9.32 -10.65 3.34
CA ASN A 131 -7.89 -10.96 3.26
C ASN A 131 -7.03 -9.71 3.48
N SER A 132 -6.89 -9.32 4.75
CA SER A 132 -6.00 -8.21 5.14
C SER A 132 -4.52 -8.50 4.96
N TYR A 133 -4.14 -9.77 4.95
CA TYR A 133 -2.76 -10.21 4.71
C TYR A 133 -2.33 -9.89 3.27
N ARG A 134 -3.19 -10.16 2.27
CA ARG A 134 -2.92 -9.79 0.87
C ARG A 134 -2.63 -8.30 0.73
N ALA A 135 -3.47 -7.44 1.31
CA ALA A 135 -3.25 -5.99 1.29
C ALA A 135 -1.95 -5.58 1.97
N ALA A 136 -1.56 -6.26 3.06
CA ALA A 136 -0.29 -6.04 3.74
C ALA A 136 0.90 -6.45 2.87
N THR A 137 0.86 -7.62 2.23
CA THR A 137 1.92 -8.07 1.33
C THR A 137 2.10 -7.12 0.16
N THR A 138 1.01 -6.66 -0.46
CA THR A 138 1.07 -5.63 -1.51
C THR A 138 1.63 -4.31 -0.99
N MET A 139 1.19 -3.83 0.18
CA MET A 139 1.74 -2.61 0.80
C MET A 139 3.25 -2.75 1.05
N VAL A 140 3.71 -3.91 1.53
CA VAL A 140 5.14 -4.16 1.78
C VAL A 140 5.92 -4.23 0.47
N HIS A 141 5.38 -4.79 -0.60
CA HIS A 141 5.97 -4.75 -1.94
C HIS A 141 6.19 -3.30 -2.41
N GLU A 142 5.14 -2.47 -2.36
CA GLU A 142 5.25 -1.06 -2.78
C GLU A 142 6.16 -0.24 -1.86
N PHE A 143 6.18 -0.56 -0.57
CA PHE A 143 7.12 0.03 0.37
C PHE A 143 8.57 -0.44 0.11
N GLY A 144 8.77 -1.68 -0.33
CA GLY A 144 10.05 -2.19 -0.82
C GLY A 144 10.58 -1.37 -1.98
N HIS A 145 9.72 -1.01 -2.94
CA HIS A 145 10.10 -0.05 -3.98
C HIS A 145 10.49 1.31 -3.37
N ASN A 146 9.77 1.83 -2.38
CA ASN A 146 10.18 3.07 -1.69
C ASN A 146 11.58 2.96 -1.07
N LEU A 147 11.95 1.79 -0.54
CA LEU A 147 13.29 1.50 -0.01
C LEU A 147 14.35 1.32 -1.10
N GLY A 148 13.95 1.19 -2.36
CA GLY A 148 14.84 1.02 -3.51
C GLY A 148 14.99 -0.42 -4.00
N PHE A 149 14.16 -1.35 -3.52
CA PHE A 149 14.19 -2.74 -3.98
C PHE A 149 13.61 -2.86 -5.40
N GLY A 150 14.32 -3.63 -6.24
CA GLY A 150 13.82 -4.08 -7.53
C GLY A 150 13.04 -5.39 -7.40
N HIS A 151 12.50 -5.89 -8.51
CA HIS A 151 11.84 -7.18 -8.50
C HIS A 151 12.82 -8.35 -8.43
N SER A 152 12.41 -9.41 -7.75
CA SER A 152 13.17 -10.66 -7.62
C SER A 152 12.81 -11.69 -8.71
N ASP A 153 12.72 -11.25 -9.96
CA ASP A 153 12.30 -12.10 -11.09
C ASP A 153 13.43 -13.02 -11.61
N ASN A 154 14.68 -12.78 -11.18
CA ASN A 154 15.83 -13.57 -11.60
C ASN A 154 16.00 -14.81 -10.69
N PHE A 155 15.27 -15.87 -10.98
CA PHE A 155 15.31 -17.12 -10.21
C PHE A 155 16.66 -17.85 -10.23
N GLU A 156 17.56 -17.50 -11.16
CA GLU A 156 18.93 -18.03 -11.19
C GLU A 156 19.86 -17.35 -10.17
N ASP A 157 19.47 -16.20 -9.64
CA ASP A 157 20.19 -15.51 -8.56
C ASP A 157 19.71 -16.02 -7.20
N GLU A 158 20.60 -16.68 -6.46
CA GLU A 158 20.32 -17.16 -5.10
C GLU A 158 19.86 -16.02 -4.17
N ALA A 159 20.27 -14.76 -4.43
CA ALA A 159 19.82 -13.60 -3.67
C ALA A 159 18.35 -13.23 -3.92
N CYS A 160 17.73 -13.76 -4.99
CA CYS A 160 16.33 -13.55 -5.35
C CYS A 160 15.43 -14.74 -4.98
N GLN A 161 15.95 -15.74 -4.26
CA GLN A 161 15.19 -16.91 -3.84
C GLN A 161 14.64 -16.72 -2.41
N CYS A 162 13.38 -17.09 -2.21
CA CYS A 162 12.75 -17.11 -0.89
C CYS A 162 12.32 -18.53 -0.54
N GLU A 163 12.53 -18.91 0.71
CA GLU A 163 12.04 -20.16 1.27
C GLU A 163 10.96 -19.84 2.30
N ASP A 164 9.77 -20.42 2.14
CA ASP A 164 8.80 -20.47 3.21
C ASP A 164 9.15 -21.65 4.14
N PRO A 165 9.45 -21.40 5.43
CA PRO A 165 9.82 -22.45 6.38
C PRO A 165 8.66 -23.41 6.71
N ILE A 166 7.43 -23.09 6.33
CA ILE A 166 6.21 -23.88 6.54
C ILE A 166 5.82 -24.62 5.25
N ASP A 167 5.95 -23.96 4.10
CA ASP A 167 5.68 -24.55 2.79
C ASP A 167 6.90 -24.45 1.85
N PRO A 168 7.77 -25.47 1.82
CA PRO A 168 8.96 -25.46 0.97
C PRO A 168 8.67 -25.38 -0.54
N GLU A 169 7.44 -25.65 -0.97
CA GLU A 169 7.02 -25.48 -2.37
C GLU A 169 6.63 -24.03 -2.69
N PHE A 170 6.39 -23.20 -1.66
CA PHE A 170 6.18 -21.76 -1.81
C PHE A 170 7.52 -21.04 -1.92
N THR A 171 7.83 -20.59 -3.14
CA THR A 171 9.09 -19.93 -3.47
C THR A 171 8.92 -18.44 -3.79
N ASP A 172 7.70 -17.91 -3.71
CA ASP A 172 7.41 -16.55 -4.17
C ASP A 172 7.86 -15.51 -3.14
N CYS A 173 8.67 -14.56 -3.58
CA CYS A 173 9.17 -13.48 -2.74
C CYS A 173 8.19 -12.30 -2.73
N ILE A 174 8.18 -11.50 -1.65
CA ILE A 174 7.37 -10.28 -1.60
C ILE A 174 7.65 -9.36 -2.80
N MET A 175 8.90 -9.28 -3.25
CA MET A 175 9.31 -8.42 -4.38
C MET A 175 9.18 -9.09 -5.75
N HIS A 176 8.55 -10.25 -5.87
CA HIS A 176 8.29 -10.83 -7.19
C HIS A 176 7.28 -9.96 -7.97
N SER A 177 7.45 -9.84 -9.29
CA SER A 177 6.66 -8.92 -10.11
C SER A 177 5.20 -9.33 -10.30
N SER A 178 4.86 -10.61 -10.11
CA SER A 178 3.50 -11.12 -10.18
C SER A 178 2.89 -11.32 -8.80
N SER A 179 1.60 -11.01 -8.66
CA SER A 179 0.84 -11.21 -7.43
C SER A 179 0.41 -12.66 -7.18
N SER A 180 0.91 -13.61 -7.96
CA SER A 180 0.54 -15.03 -7.96
C SER A 180 0.79 -15.73 -6.62
N GLY A 181 1.77 -15.28 -5.82
CA GLY A 181 2.04 -15.81 -4.49
C GLY A 181 1.35 -15.06 -3.33
N MET A 182 0.54 -14.03 -3.58
CA MET A 182 -0.06 -13.23 -2.49
C MET A 182 -1.37 -13.82 -1.92
N HIS A 183 -1.55 -15.15 -1.99
CA HIS A 183 -2.77 -15.86 -1.59
C HIS A 183 -2.83 -16.19 -0.10
#